data_AF-A0A0S1S961-F1
#
_entry.id   AF-A0A0S1S961-F1
#
_cell.length_a   1.000
_cell.length_b   1.000
_cell.length_c   1.000
_cell.angle_alpha   90.00
_cell.angle_beta   90.00
_cell.angle_gamma   90.00
#
_symmetry.space_group_name_H-M   'P 1'
#
loop_
_entity.id
_entity.type
_entity.pdbx_description
1 polymer ?
#
loop_
_entity_poly.entity_id
_entity_poly.type
_entity_poly.pdbx_seq_one_letter_code
_entity_poly.pdbx_strand_id
1 'polypeptide(L)'
;MNKIYISFLFLLSTTFILSAQNKKELRAEIESLKATLSTTQSALSESRKNENVSLARAESFEAQLEDLQKTNAQLLKNMSTFMEASTQKTDNIGRALESLREKEAKLKTINETTKANDSIALMLLTDFKKTLGEEAAITVENGAVSIKLDKVLFFGSNATNAKLAIDATPMIKKLASVLKAHRSMNISVEGTSISGAGLDMATRQAGALVEVFTTTYQIVPERIRAVGKIGSSDALFIKVHPNFDTFYLMVRTDMKHK
;
A
#
# COMPACT_ATOMS: atom_id res chain seq x y z
N MET A 1 -101.59 -29.61 96.08
CA MET A 1 -101.02 -30.29 94.89
C MET A 1 -100.82 -29.38 93.68
N ASN A 2 -101.62 -28.33 93.42
CA ASN A 2 -101.49 -27.53 92.18
C ASN A 2 -100.24 -26.63 92.06
N LYS A 3 -99.55 -26.27 93.16
CA LYS A 3 -98.33 -25.43 93.10
C LYS A 3 -97.07 -26.19 92.64
N ILE A 4 -97.05 -27.52 92.76
CA ILE A 4 -95.88 -28.37 92.40
C ILE A 4 -95.85 -28.62 90.88
N TYR A 5 -97.00 -28.80 90.23
CA TYR A 5 -97.08 -29.00 88.77
C TYR A 5 -96.70 -27.74 87.98
N ILE A 6 -97.06 -26.55 88.48
CA ILE A 6 -96.68 -25.28 87.83
C ILE A 6 -95.16 -25.05 87.92
N SER A 7 -94.56 -25.37 89.06
CA SER A 7 -93.10 -25.27 89.24
C SER A 7 -92.33 -26.29 88.37
N PHE A 8 -92.87 -27.50 88.19
CA PHE A 8 -92.27 -28.52 87.33
C PHE A 8 -92.38 -28.18 85.83
N LEU A 9 -93.50 -27.59 85.40
CA LEU A 9 -93.70 -27.13 84.02
C LEU A 9 -92.75 -25.96 83.67
N PHE A 10 -92.47 -25.08 84.63
CA PHE A 10 -91.51 -23.98 84.49
C PHE A 10 -90.05 -24.48 84.43
N LEU A 11 -89.72 -25.56 85.15
CA LEU A 11 -88.41 -26.22 85.09
C LEU A 11 -88.20 -26.96 83.75
N LEU A 12 -89.26 -27.53 83.18
CA LEU A 12 -89.22 -28.22 81.90
C LEU A 12 -89.16 -27.25 80.71
N SER A 13 -89.79 -26.08 80.81
CA SER A 13 -89.69 -25.04 79.77
C SER A 13 -88.32 -24.38 79.76
N THR A 14 -87.73 -24.11 80.93
CA THR A 14 -86.38 -23.54 81.04
C THR A 14 -85.29 -24.48 80.51
N THR A 15 -85.41 -25.79 80.73
CA THR A 15 -84.47 -26.80 80.18
C THR A 15 -84.59 -26.97 78.65
N PHE A 16 -85.79 -26.82 78.08
CA PHE A 16 -86.00 -26.83 76.63
C PHE A 16 -85.45 -25.57 75.95
N ILE A 17 -85.61 -24.40 76.59
CA ILE A 17 -85.05 -23.12 76.11
C ILE A 17 -83.51 -23.15 76.15
N LEU A 18 -82.92 -23.67 77.22
CA LEU A 18 -81.45 -23.84 77.33
C LEU A 18 -80.91 -24.81 76.26
N SER A 19 -81.60 -25.93 75.99
CA SER A 19 -81.20 -26.88 74.95
C SER A 19 -81.38 -26.33 73.52
N ALA A 20 -82.38 -25.48 73.30
CA ALA A 20 -82.59 -24.79 72.03
C ALA A 20 -81.57 -23.67 71.78
N GLN A 21 -81.15 -22.96 72.83
CA GLN A 21 -80.05 -21.99 72.76
C GLN A 21 -78.74 -22.66 72.36
N ASN A 22 -78.36 -23.75 73.03
CA ASN A 22 -77.16 -24.53 72.68
C ASN A 22 -77.18 -25.04 71.23
N LYS A 23 -78.34 -25.50 70.72
CA LYS A 23 -78.47 -25.92 69.31
C LYS A 23 -78.34 -24.76 68.31
N LYS A 24 -78.83 -23.57 68.66
CA LYS A 24 -78.73 -22.37 67.82
C LYS A 24 -77.29 -21.85 67.78
N GLU A 25 -76.61 -21.89 68.92
CA GLU A 25 -75.21 -21.50 69.07
C GLU A 25 -74.28 -22.45 68.30
N LEU A 26 -74.49 -23.77 68.41
CA LEU A 26 -73.75 -24.78 67.64
C LEU A 26 -73.98 -24.64 66.11
N ARG A 27 -75.19 -24.27 65.68
CA ARG A 27 -75.48 -23.98 64.26
C ARG A 27 -74.78 -22.71 63.78
N ALA A 28 -74.76 -21.66 64.60
CA ALA A 28 -74.04 -20.43 64.30
C ALA A 28 -72.52 -20.67 64.20
N GLU A 29 -71.97 -21.54 65.05
CA GLU A 29 -70.57 -21.96 65.00
C GLU A 29 -70.26 -22.78 63.74
N ILE A 30 -71.14 -23.71 63.35
CA ILE A 30 -70.99 -24.47 62.10
C ILE A 30 -71.05 -23.55 60.86
N GLU A 31 -71.96 -22.57 60.85
CA GLU A 31 -72.03 -21.59 59.75
C GLU A 31 -70.78 -20.70 59.71
N SER A 32 -70.29 -20.25 60.87
CA SER A 32 -69.02 -19.53 61.03
C SER A 32 -67.82 -20.34 60.51
N LEU A 33 -67.70 -21.61 60.92
CA LEU A 33 -66.64 -22.50 60.47
C LEU A 33 -66.71 -22.75 58.97
N LYS A 34 -67.92 -22.95 58.40
CA LYS A 34 -68.10 -23.08 56.95
C LYS A 34 -67.71 -21.81 56.20
N ALA A 35 -68.07 -20.64 56.71
CA ALA A 35 -67.68 -19.36 56.12
C ALA A 35 -66.16 -19.16 56.17
N THR A 36 -65.53 -19.52 57.28
CA THR A 36 -64.07 -19.45 57.48
C THR A 36 -63.33 -20.45 56.59
N LEU A 37 -63.86 -21.66 56.44
CA LEU A 37 -63.30 -22.69 55.55
C LEU A 37 -63.43 -22.28 54.08
N SER A 38 -64.56 -21.71 53.68
CA SER A 38 -64.75 -21.17 52.32
C SER A 38 -63.80 -20.01 52.01
N THR A 39 -63.61 -19.08 52.94
CA THR A 39 -62.69 -17.94 52.78
C THR A 39 -61.23 -18.38 52.76
N THR A 40 -60.82 -19.28 53.67
CA THR A 40 -59.45 -19.83 53.67
C THR A 40 -59.16 -20.65 52.41
N GLN A 41 -60.13 -21.42 51.90
CA GLN A 41 -59.97 -22.18 50.66
C GLN A 41 -59.90 -21.26 49.43
N SER A 42 -60.65 -20.17 49.42
CA SER A 42 -60.56 -19.13 48.39
C SER A 42 -59.21 -18.41 48.43
N ALA A 43 -58.75 -18.01 49.62
CA ALA A 43 -57.44 -17.38 49.82
C ALA A 43 -56.27 -18.32 49.45
N LEU A 44 -56.39 -19.62 49.75
CA LEU A 44 -55.41 -20.63 49.35
C LEU A 44 -55.37 -20.81 47.83
N SER A 45 -56.54 -20.82 47.17
CA SER A 45 -56.64 -20.88 45.72
C SER A 45 -56.00 -19.66 45.05
N GLU A 46 -56.27 -18.46 45.58
CA GLU A 46 -55.66 -17.22 45.12
C GLU A 46 -54.14 -17.19 45.34
N SER A 47 -53.67 -17.63 46.51
CA SER A 47 -52.24 -17.73 46.80
C SER A 47 -51.53 -18.69 45.85
N ARG A 48 -52.10 -19.87 45.58
CA ARG A 48 -51.53 -20.84 44.61
C ARG A 48 -51.52 -20.28 43.19
N LYS A 49 -52.56 -19.54 42.79
CA LYS A 49 -52.58 -18.86 41.50
C LYS A 49 -51.47 -17.82 41.40
N ASN A 50 -51.29 -17.00 42.43
CA ASN A 50 -50.23 -15.99 42.47
C ASN A 50 -48.82 -16.62 42.50
N GLU A 51 -48.65 -17.74 43.21
CA GLU A 51 -47.42 -18.53 43.22
C GLU A 51 -47.08 -19.05 41.81
N ASN A 52 -48.03 -19.70 41.13
CA ASN A 52 -47.83 -20.18 39.76
C ASN A 52 -47.51 -19.05 38.78
N VAL A 53 -48.17 -17.89 38.90
CA VAL A 53 -47.86 -16.71 38.08
C VAL A 53 -46.45 -16.18 38.38
N SER A 54 -46.03 -16.22 39.65
CA SER A 54 -44.70 -15.76 40.06
C SER A 54 -43.60 -16.72 39.57
N LEU A 55 -43.84 -18.04 39.65
CA LEU A 55 -42.96 -19.07 39.10
C LEU A 55 -42.79 -18.92 37.58
N ALA A 56 -43.89 -18.79 36.83
CA ALA A 56 -43.84 -18.58 35.39
C ALA A 56 -43.10 -17.29 35.01
N ARG A 57 -43.23 -16.22 35.81
CA ARG A 57 -42.46 -14.98 35.63
C ARG A 57 -40.98 -15.18 35.93
N ALA A 58 -40.64 -15.92 36.99
CA ALA A 58 -39.27 -16.22 37.35
C ALA A 58 -38.57 -17.03 36.24
N GLU A 59 -39.20 -18.09 35.74
CA GLU A 59 -38.70 -18.87 34.61
C GLU A 59 -38.54 -18.03 33.34
N SER A 60 -39.51 -17.15 33.06
CA SER A 60 -39.42 -16.22 31.93
C SER A 60 -38.26 -15.23 32.08
N PHE A 61 -38.04 -14.71 33.28
CA PHE A 61 -36.92 -13.81 33.57
C PHE A 61 -35.58 -14.54 33.51
N GLU A 62 -35.49 -15.77 34.02
CA GLU A 62 -34.28 -16.61 33.90
C GLU A 62 -33.94 -16.88 32.43
N ALA A 63 -34.93 -17.26 31.61
CA ALA A 63 -34.74 -17.47 30.18
C ALA A 63 -34.29 -16.20 29.45
N GLN A 64 -34.89 -15.05 29.77
CA GLN A 64 -34.47 -13.75 29.22
C GLN A 64 -33.05 -13.37 29.66
N LEU A 65 -32.68 -13.69 30.90
CA LEU A 65 -31.36 -13.38 31.45
C LEU A 65 -30.28 -14.26 30.81
N GLU A 66 -30.57 -15.53 30.57
CA GLU A 66 -29.69 -16.44 29.81
C GLU A 66 -29.53 -15.96 28.36
N ASP A 67 -30.62 -15.54 27.70
CA ASP A 67 -30.57 -15.01 26.34
C ASP A 67 -29.78 -13.69 26.25
N LEU A 68 -29.97 -12.80 27.22
CA LEU A 68 -29.18 -11.57 27.38
C LEU A 68 -27.69 -11.87 27.58
N GLN A 69 -27.36 -12.85 28.42
CA GLN A 69 -25.97 -13.28 28.63
C GLN A 69 -25.36 -13.85 27.35
N LYS A 70 -26.08 -14.73 26.64
CA LYS A 70 -25.64 -15.29 25.35
C LYS A 70 -25.43 -14.21 24.30
N THR A 71 -26.39 -13.29 24.17
CA THR A 71 -26.33 -12.17 23.23
C THR A 71 -25.15 -11.26 23.55
N ASN A 72 -24.94 -10.93 24.82
CA ASN A 72 -23.81 -10.10 25.26
C ASN A 72 -22.46 -10.80 24.96
N ALA A 73 -22.34 -12.10 25.26
CA ALA A 73 -21.15 -12.87 24.91
C ALA A 73 -20.87 -12.90 23.40
N GLN A 74 -21.91 -13.03 22.57
CA GLN A 74 -21.79 -12.96 21.11
C GLN A 74 -21.37 -11.57 20.63
N LEU A 75 -21.96 -10.50 21.18
CA LEU A 75 -21.59 -9.12 20.87
C LEU A 75 -20.12 -8.83 21.21
N LEU A 76 -19.66 -9.27 22.38
CA LEU A 76 -18.25 -9.13 22.78
C LEU A 76 -17.32 -9.89 21.83
N LYS A 77 -17.67 -11.12 21.45
CA LYS A 77 -16.89 -11.92 20.48
C LYS A 77 -16.81 -11.24 19.11
N ASN A 78 -17.94 -10.71 18.62
CA ASN A 78 -18.00 -10.01 17.35
C ASN A 78 -17.19 -8.72 17.38
N MET A 79 -17.26 -7.96 18.48
CA MET A 79 -16.46 -6.77 18.68
C MET A 79 -14.96 -7.08 18.73
N SER A 80 -14.54 -8.14 19.43
CA SER A 80 -13.15 -8.59 19.45
C SER A 80 -12.65 -8.94 18.05
N THR A 81 -13.43 -9.71 17.28
CA THR A 81 -13.09 -10.09 15.89
C THR A 81 -12.99 -8.86 14.99
N PHE A 82 -13.90 -7.90 15.16
CA PHE A 82 -13.87 -6.64 14.42
C PHE A 82 -12.63 -5.80 14.77
N MET A 83 -12.26 -5.69 16.05
CA MET A 83 -11.06 -4.97 16.48
C MET A 83 -9.79 -5.60 15.92
N GLU A 84 -9.68 -6.92 15.91
CA GLU A 84 -8.56 -7.64 15.33
C GLU A 84 -8.47 -7.42 13.81
N ALA A 85 -9.58 -7.59 13.08
CA ALA A 85 -9.64 -7.33 11.64
C ALA A 85 -9.33 -5.87 11.29
N SER A 86 -9.82 -4.91 12.11
CA SER A 86 -9.54 -3.48 11.94
C SER A 86 -8.06 -3.15 12.17
N THR A 87 -7.45 -3.74 13.21
CA THR A 87 -6.02 -3.59 13.50
C THR A 87 -5.18 -4.16 12.35
N GLN A 88 -5.47 -5.39 11.91
CA GLN A 88 -4.77 -6.02 10.80
C GLN A 88 -4.91 -5.21 9.49
N LYS A 89 -6.08 -4.66 9.22
CA LYS A 89 -6.31 -3.80 8.05
C LYS A 89 -5.49 -2.50 8.15
N THR A 90 -5.42 -1.90 9.34
CA THR A 90 -4.61 -0.70 9.59
C THR A 90 -3.12 -0.98 9.40
N ASP A 91 -2.62 -2.10 9.92
CA ASP A 91 -1.23 -2.53 9.73
C ASP A 91 -0.90 -2.78 8.26
N ASN A 92 -1.80 -3.46 7.54
CA ASN A 92 -1.64 -3.69 6.11
C ASN A 92 -1.62 -2.37 5.32
N ILE A 93 -2.46 -1.39 5.69
CA ILE A 93 -2.44 -0.04 5.11
C ILE A 93 -1.11 0.65 5.43
N GLY A 94 -0.63 0.58 6.68
CA GLY A 94 0.65 1.16 7.08
C GLY A 94 1.82 0.59 6.26
N ARG A 95 1.88 -0.73 6.09
CA ARG A 95 2.88 -1.40 5.25
C ARG A 95 2.76 -1.03 3.78
N ALA A 96 1.54 -0.90 3.26
CA ALA A 96 1.31 -0.47 1.88
C ALA A 96 1.76 0.99 1.67
N LEU A 97 1.46 1.89 2.62
CA LEU A 97 1.89 3.27 2.59
C LEU A 97 3.41 3.40 2.68
N GLU A 98 4.08 2.64 3.56
CA GLU A 98 5.55 2.68 3.63
C GLU A 98 6.17 2.15 2.32
N SER A 99 5.66 1.05 1.77
CA SER A 99 6.12 0.55 0.47
C SER A 99 5.88 1.54 -0.66
N LEU A 100 4.77 2.28 -0.64
CA LEU A 100 4.49 3.34 -1.60
C LEU A 100 5.47 4.51 -1.44
N ARG A 101 5.71 4.94 -0.20
CA ARG A 101 6.65 6.03 0.12
C ARG A 101 8.07 5.71 -0.31
N GLU A 102 8.53 4.48 -0.07
CA GLU A 102 9.83 3.99 -0.55
C GLU A 102 9.91 3.98 -2.08
N LYS A 103 8.86 3.49 -2.76
CA LYS A 103 8.81 3.49 -4.23
C LYS A 103 8.80 4.90 -4.80
N GLU A 104 8.05 5.82 -4.19
CA GLU A 104 8.00 7.22 -4.60
C GLU A 104 9.37 7.90 -4.45
N ALA A 105 10.08 7.67 -3.34
CA ALA A 105 11.43 8.16 -3.14
C ALA A 105 12.40 7.64 -4.22
N LYS A 106 12.33 6.35 -4.55
CA LYS A 106 13.14 5.74 -5.62
C LYS A 106 12.81 6.35 -7.00
N LEU A 107 11.53 6.50 -7.32
CA LEU A 107 11.09 7.14 -8.57
C LEU A 107 11.55 8.60 -8.66
N LYS A 108 11.55 9.33 -7.54
CA LYS A 108 12.06 10.70 -7.49
C LYS A 108 13.55 10.76 -7.85
N THR A 109 14.39 9.89 -7.29
CA THR A 109 15.83 9.81 -7.62
C THR A 109 16.06 9.54 -9.11
N ILE A 110 15.31 8.60 -9.70
CA ILE A 110 15.40 8.28 -11.13
C ILE A 110 15.02 9.48 -11.99
N ASN A 111 13.91 10.15 -11.64
CA ASN A 111 13.43 11.33 -12.36
C ASN A 111 14.41 12.50 -12.28
N GLU A 112 14.95 12.79 -11.09
CA GLU A 112 15.94 13.85 -10.90
C GLU A 112 17.23 13.58 -11.69
N THR A 113 17.72 12.33 -11.66
CA THR A 113 18.92 11.96 -12.43
C THR A 113 18.68 12.05 -13.94
N THR A 114 17.50 11.64 -14.41
CA THR A 114 17.15 11.71 -15.83
C THR A 114 17.08 13.15 -16.31
N LYS A 115 16.41 14.03 -15.56
CA LYS A 115 16.34 15.48 -15.86
C LYS A 115 17.73 16.14 -15.84
N ALA A 116 18.60 15.73 -14.92
CA ALA A 116 19.98 16.23 -14.87
C ALA A 116 20.75 15.83 -16.14
N ASN A 117 20.60 14.59 -16.62
CA ASN A 117 21.23 14.13 -17.86
C ASN A 117 20.72 14.90 -19.09
N ASP A 118 19.41 15.16 -19.19
CA ASP A 118 18.84 15.94 -20.29
C ASP A 118 19.36 17.39 -20.30
N SER A 119 19.48 17.99 -19.12
CA SER A 119 20.04 19.34 -18.96
C SER A 119 21.50 19.40 -19.41
N ILE A 120 22.29 18.37 -19.06
CA ILE A 120 23.69 18.25 -19.50
C ILE A 120 23.77 18.04 -21.02
N ALA A 121 22.88 17.22 -21.60
CA ALA A 121 22.83 17.00 -23.05
C ALA A 121 22.51 18.29 -23.81
N LEU A 122 21.58 19.10 -23.31
CA LEU A 122 21.27 20.41 -23.89
C LEU A 122 22.46 21.38 -23.80
N MET A 123 23.12 21.44 -22.63
CA MET A 123 24.35 22.24 -22.46
C MET A 123 25.45 21.82 -23.43
N LEU A 124 25.68 20.51 -23.57
CA LEU A 124 26.64 19.95 -24.54
C LEU A 124 26.28 20.33 -25.97
N LEU A 125 25.01 20.19 -26.36
CA LEU A 125 24.53 20.59 -27.68
C LEU A 125 24.86 22.06 -27.95
N THR A 126 24.55 22.95 -27.00
CA THR A 126 24.83 24.38 -27.10
C THR A 126 26.33 24.65 -27.26
N ASP A 127 27.18 24.01 -26.44
CA ASP A 127 28.63 24.20 -26.51
C ASP A 127 29.24 23.69 -27.82
N PHE A 128 28.76 22.55 -28.32
CA PHE A 128 29.17 22.03 -29.62
C PHE A 128 28.72 22.95 -30.76
N LYS A 129 27.47 23.43 -30.77
CA LYS A 129 26.98 24.40 -31.76
C LYS A 129 27.78 25.69 -31.74
N LYS A 130 28.08 26.23 -30.55
CA LYS A 130 28.92 27.43 -30.38
C LYS A 130 30.34 27.24 -30.91
N THR A 131 30.93 26.06 -30.75
CA THR A 131 32.34 25.81 -31.10
C THR A 131 32.52 25.37 -32.55
N LEU A 132 31.62 24.52 -33.05
CA LEU A 132 31.68 23.93 -34.40
C LEU A 132 30.92 24.75 -35.45
N GLY A 133 29.97 25.59 -35.03
CA GLY A 133 29.09 26.36 -35.89
C GLY A 133 27.70 25.72 -36.02
N GLU A 134 26.73 26.53 -36.45
CA GLU A 134 25.33 26.09 -36.59
C GLU A 134 25.14 24.98 -37.64
N GLU A 135 25.97 24.96 -38.68
CA GLU A 135 25.96 23.96 -39.75
C GLU A 135 26.46 22.57 -39.32
N ALA A 136 26.97 22.43 -38.09
CA ALA A 136 27.43 21.14 -37.59
C ALA A 136 26.24 20.17 -37.42
N ALA A 137 26.38 18.98 -38.00
CA ALA A 137 25.40 17.89 -37.92
C ALA A 137 25.44 17.24 -36.52
N ILE A 138 24.70 17.82 -35.58
CA ILE A 138 24.62 17.38 -34.19
C ILE A 138 23.19 16.94 -33.88
N THR A 139 23.03 15.75 -33.31
CA THR A 139 21.74 15.23 -32.84
C THR A 139 21.82 14.86 -31.36
N VAL A 140 20.68 14.90 -30.68
CA VAL A 140 20.56 14.43 -29.29
C VAL A 140 19.59 13.26 -29.28
N GLU A 141 20.07 12.09 -28.89
CA GLU A 141 19.29 10.85 -28.84
C GLU A 141 19.66 10.07 -27.58
N ASN A 142 18.66 9.57 -26.84
CA ASN A 142 18.85 8.75 -25.64
C ASN A 142 19.81 9.37 -24.59
N GLY A 143 19.74 10.68 -24.39
CA GLY A 143 20.63 11.43 -23.49
C GLY A 143 22.07 11.55 -23.98
N ALA A 144 22.38 11.12 -25.20
CA ALA A 144 23.69 11.25 -25.83
C ALA A 144 23.66 12.32 -26.92
N VAL A 145 24.69 13.17 -26.94
CA VAL A 145 24.93 14.13 -28.03
C VAL A 145 25.83 13.47 -29.07
N SER A 146 25.34 13.33 -30.28
CA SER A 146 26.03 12.69 -31.40
C SER A 146 26.41 13.72 -32.45
N ILE A 147 27.70 13.80 -32.77
CA ILE A 147 28.23 14.67 -33.81
C ILE A 147 28.58 13.78 -35.00
N LYS A 148 27.93 13.99 -36.15
CA LYS A 148 28.27 13.33 -37.40
C LYS A 148 29.41 14.08 -38.10
N LEU A 149 30.45 13.35 -38.47
CA LEU A 149 31.64 13.84 -39.13
C LEU A 149 31.80 13.18 -40.49
N ASP A 150 32.31 13.94 -41.45
CA ASP A 150 32.63 13.44 -42.78
C ASP A 150 33.96 12.69 -42.76
N LYS A 151 33.96 11.40 -43.12
CA LYS A 151 35.18 10.60 -43.17
C LYS A 151 36.19 11.11 -44.20
N VAL A 152 35.74 11.69 -45.30
CA VAL A 152 36.62 12.21 -46.36
C VAL A 152 37.46 13.37 -45.83
N LEU A 153 36.86 14.25 -45.01
CA LEU A 153 37.59 15.33 -44.36
C LEU A 153 38.66 14.79 -43.40
N PHE A 154 38.37 13.72 -42.68
CA PHE A 154 39.25 13.18 -41.63
C PHE A 154 40.31 12.20 -42.14
N PHE A 155 40.05 11.47 -43.22
CA PHE A 155 40.94 10.40 -43.70
C PHE A 155 41.27 10.51 -45.20
N GLY A 156 40.74 11.52 -45.89
CA GLY A 156 40.83 11.67 -47.34
C GLY A 156 39.89 10.72 -48.09
N SER A 157 39.88 10.80 -49.42
CA SER A 157 38.98 10.01 -50.27
C SER A 157 39.32 8.51 -50.34
N ASN A 158 40.48 8.09 -49.80
CA ASN A 158 40.86 6.68 -49.75
C ASN A 158 40.21 6.00 -48.55
N ALA A 159 39.18 5.20 -48.78
CA ALA A 159 38.43 4.47 -47.76
C ALA A 159 39.26 3.47 -46.93
N THR A 160 40.45 3.08 -47.40
CA THR A 160 41.37 2.19 -46.68
C THR A 160 42.36 2.91 -45.77
N ASN A 161 42.37 4.25 -45.80
CA ASN A 161 43.25 5.06 -44.99
C ASN A 161 42.68 5.25 -43.58
N ALA A 162 43.52 5.03 -42.56
CA ALA A 162 43.22 5.32 -41.16
C ALA A 162 44.09 6.46 -40.60
N LYS A 163 44.99 7.03 -41.41
CA LYS A 163 45.82 8.18 -41.01
C LYS A 163 44.99 9.46 -41.14
N LEU A 164 44.96 10.24 -40.06
CA LEU A 164 44.26 11.52 -40.02
C LEU A 164 44.85 12.52 -41.02
N ALA A 165 43.97 13.19 -41.76
CA ALA A 165 44.30 14.27 -42.65
C ALA A 165 44.69 15.53 -41.86
N ILE A 166 45.66 16.28 -42.37
CA ILE A 166 46.12 17.54 -41.76
C ILE A 166 44.97 18.54 -41.70
N ASP A 167 44.12 18.57 -42.72
CA ASP A 167 42.97 19.48 -42.84
C ASP A 167 41.90 19.27 -41.75
N ALA A 168 41.87 18.10 -41.11
CA ALA A 168 40.97 17.83 -39.99
C ALA A 168 41.47 18.40 -38.65
N THR A 169 42.74 18.79 -38.55
CA THR A 169 43.37 19.27 -37.30
C THR A 169 42.59 20.40 -36.62
N PRO A 170 42.10 21.45 -37.33
CA PRO A 170 41.32 22.51 -36.71
C PRO A 170 40.00 22.01 -36.10
N MET A 171 39.31 21.08 -36.77
CA MET A 171 38.07 20.49 -36.28
C MET A 171 38.32 19.58 -35.08
N ILE A 172 39.38 18.76 -35.12
CA ILE A 172 39.80 17.91 -34.00
C ILE A 172 40.11 18.77 -32.77
N LYS A 173 40.82 19.89 -32.95
CA LYS A 173 41.14 20.82 -31.85
C LYS A 173 39.87 21.40 -31.20
N LYS A 174 38.90 21.82 -32.03
CA LYS A 174 37.60 22.32 -31.56
C LYS A 174 36.83 21.24 -30.77
N LEU A 175 36.73 20.04 -31.32
CA LEU A 175 36.09 18.91 -30.65
C LEU A 175 36.76 18.62 -29.30
N ALA A 176 38.10 18.54 -29.29
CA ALA A 176 38.86 18.31 -28.07
C ALA A 176 38.61 19.38 -27.00
N SER A 177 38.46 20.66 -27.38
CA SER A 177 38.17 21.72 -26.40
C SER A 177 36.84 21.51 -25.66
N VAL A 178 35.78 21.12 -26.37
CA VAL A 178 34.47 20.83 -25.76
C VAL A 178 34.56 19.56 -24.89
N LEU A 179 35.20 18.51 -25.41
CA LEU A 179 35.39 17.26 -24.67
C LEU A 179 36.20 17.43 -23.37
N LYS A 180 37.17 18.36 -23.34
CA LYS A 180 37.95 18.70 -22.14
C LYS A 180 37.18 19.56 -21.13
N ALA A 181 36.22 20.36 -21.58
CA ALA A 181 35.35 21.13 -20.72
C ALA A 181 34.37 20.21 -19.96
N HIS A 182 33.85 19.17 -20.63
CA HIS A 182 32.86 18.24 -20.08
C HIS A 182 33.49 16.96 -19.54
N ARG A 183 34.17 17.05 -18.40
CA ARG A 183 34.98 15.95 -17.84
C ARG A 183 34.21 14.81 -17.18
N SER A 184 32.91 14.98 -16.91
CA SER A 184 32.07 13.95 -16.28
C SER A 184 31.48 12.94 -17.26
N MET A 185 31.59 13.21 -18.57
CA MET A 185 30.90 12.44 -19.61
C MET A 185 31.81 11.38 -20.24
N ASN A 186 31.22 10.30 -20.75
CA ASN A 186 31.93 9.31 -21.54
C ASN A 186 31.81 9.65 -23.04
N ILE A 187 32.78 9.18 -23.81
CA ILE A 187 32.96 9.49 -25.22
C ILE A 187 33.08 8.17 -25.97
N SER A 188 32.27 8.00 -27.00
CA SER A 188 32.38 6.89 -27.95
C SER A 188 32.62 7.47 -29.33
N VAL A 189 33.76 7.13 -29.94
CA VAL A 189 34.03 7.43 -31.34
C VAL A 189 33.57 6.23 -32.14
N GLU A 190 32.50 6.39 -32.92
CA GLU A 190 31.90 5.32 -33.71
C GLU A 190 32.26 5.48 -35.19
N GLY A 191 32.97 4.50 -35.75
CA GLY A 191 33.11 4.37 -37.19
C GLY A 191 32.02 3.45 -37.72
N THR A 192 31.18 3.94 -38.63
CA THR A 192 30.15 3.11 -39.25
C THR A 192 30.59 2.59 -40.62
N SER A 193 30.08 1.43 -41.03
CA SER A 193 30.11 0.96 -42.42
C SER A 193 28.70 0.53 -42.82
N ILE A 194 28.32 0.76 -44.08
CA ILE A 194 27.01 0.37 -44.63
C ILE A 194 26.88 -1.16 -44.72
N SER A 195 28.01 -1.85 -44.90
CA SER A 195 28.08 -3.31 -44.96
C SER A 195 29.06 -3.85 -43.92
N GLY A 196 29.00 -5.16 -43.64
CA GLY A 196 30.04 -5.79 -42.82
C GLY A 196 31.45 -5.66 -43.42
N ALA A 197 31.54 -5.50 -44.75
CA ALA A 197 32.80 -5.18 -45.41
C ALA A 197 33.23 -3.75 -45.06
N GLY A 198 34.47 -3.61 -44.55
CA GLY A 198 35.03 -2.32 -44.12
C GLY A 198 34.81 -1.96 -42.64
N LEU A 199 34.13 -2.81 -41.86
CA LEU A 199 33.95 -2.57 -40.41
C LEU A 199 35.29 -2.47 -39.66
N ASP A 200 36.27 -3.29 -40.04
CA ASP A 200 37.63 -3.22 -39.48
C ASP A 200 38.27 -1.84 -39.73
N MET A 201 38.20 -1.34 -40.97
CA MET A 201 38.72 0.00 -41.31
C MET A 201 37.98 1.10 -40.56
N ALA A 202 36.66 1.02 -40.46
CA ALA A 202 35.87 1.98 -39.70
C ALA A 202 36.25 2.00 -38.20
N THR A 203 36.54 0.83 -37.64
CA THR A 203 37.04 0.70 -36.26
C THR A 203 38.43 1.29 -36.10
N ARG A 204 39.34 1.04 -37.06
CA ARG A 204 40.70 1.62 -37.06
C ARG A 204 40.69 3.14 -37.21
N GLN A 205 39.81 3.67 -38.05
CA GLN A 205 39.59 5.12 -38.20
C GLN A 205 39.12 5.76 -36.89
N ALA A 206 38.12 5.15 -36.22
CA ALA A 206 37.71 5.59 -34.90
C ALA A 206 38.86 5.53 -33.89
N GLY A 207 39.64 4.45 -33.92
CA GLY A 207 40.83 4.26 -33.09
C GLY A 207 41.88 5.36 -33.26
N ALA A 208 42.20 5.73 -34.50
CA ALA A 208 43.16 6.81 -34.79
C ALA A 208 42.73 8.15 -34.18
N LEU A 209 41.43 8.45 -34.19
CA LEU A 209 40.92 9.66 -33.57
C LEU A 209 40.95 9.61 -32.03
N VAL A 210 40.64 8.46 -31.44
CA VAL A 210 40.80 8.23 -30.00
C VAL A 210 42.25 8.37 -29.57
N GLU A 211 43.19 7.85 -30.35
CA GLU A 211 44.63 7.97 -30.10
C GLU A 211 45.04 9.45 -30.07
N VAL A 212 44.62 10.26 -31.03
CA VAL A 212 44.93 11.70 -31.01
C VAL A 212 44.30 12.41 -29.82
N PHE A 213 43.04 12.12 -29.48
CA PHE A 213 42.36 12.71 -28.33
C PHE A 213 43.05 12.38 -27.00
N THR A 214 43.52 11.15 -26.84
CA THR A 214 44.21 10.71 -25.62
C THR A 214 45.66 11.21 -25.57
N THR A 215 46.44 11.04 -26.63
CA THR A 215 47.87 11.38 -26.66
C THR A 215 48.13 12.89 -26.76
N THR A 216 47.44 13.59 -27.67
CA THR A 216 47.70 15.01 -27.96
C THR A 216 46.89 15.93 -27.06
N TYR A 217 45.61 15.59 -26.84
CA TYR A 217 44.68 16.44 -26.08
C TYR A 217 44.50 16.01 -24.63
N GLN A 218 45.11 14.89 -24.20
CA GLN A 218 45.09 14.39 -22.83
C GLN A 218 43.68 14.13 -22.30
N ILE A 219 42.80 13.60 -23.17
CA ILE A 219 41.53 13.05 -22.72
C ILE A 219 41.80 11.74 -22.00
N VAL A 220 41.21 11.57 -20.82
CA VAL A 220 41.37 10.39 -19.96
C VAL A 220 40.97 9.12 -20.73
N PRO A 221 41.88 8.14 -20.92
CA PRO A 221 41.61 6.95 -21.72
C PRO A 221 40.38 6.15 -21.28
N GLU A 222 40.13 6.07 -19.98
CA GLU A 222 38.99 5.35 -19.40
C GLU A 222 37.64 5.94 -19.81
N ARG A 223 37.62 7.19 -20.28
CA ARG A 223 36.41 7.91 -20.69
C ARG A 223 36.17 7.88 -22.18
N ILE A 224 37.10 7.40 -23.00
CA ILE A 224 36.99 7.43 -24.46
C ILE A 224 37.27 6.06 -25.07
N ARG A 225 36.38 5.62 -25.97
CA ARG A 225 36.53 4.34 -26.66
C ARG A 225 36.22 4.46 -28.14
N ALA A 226 36.88 3.64 -28.94
CA ALA A 226 36.57 3.46 -30.36
C ALA A 226 35.62 2.28 -30.54
N VAL A 227 34.64 2.42 -31.43
CA VAL A 227 33.62 1.41 -31.70
C VAL A 227 33.39 1.30 -33.19
N GLY A 228 33.44 0.09 -33.74
CA GLY A 228 32.94 -0.21 -35.08
C GLY A 228 31.46 -0.56 -35.04
N LYS A 229 30.65 0.02 -35.93
CA LYS A 229 29.24 -0.36 -36.09
C LYS A 229 28.86 -0.56 -37.55
N ILE A 230 27.93 -1.46 -37.79
CA ILE A 230 27.20 -1.49 -39.06
C ILE A 230 26.07 -0.46 -38.94
N GLY A 231 25.99 0.47 -39.88
CA GLY A 231 25.04 1.57 -39.85
C GLY A 231 24.40 1.81 -41.21
N SER A 232 23.42 2.72 -41.26
CA SER A 232 22.74 3.09 -42.52
C SER A 232 23.59 3.99 -43.43
N SER A 233 24.70 4.54 -42.92
CA SER A 233 25.62 5.39 -43.67
C SER A 233 27.06 5.11 -43.28
N ASP A 234 27.99 5.40 -44.19
CA ASP A 234 29.42 5.35 -43.96
C ASP A 234 29.88 6.71 -43.40
N ALA A 235 30.00 6.81 -42.08
CA ALA A 235 30.26 8.07 -41.38
C ALA A 235 31.07 7.83 -40.10
N LEU A 236 31.64 8.91 -39.57
CA LEU A 236 32.28 8.91 -38.27
C LEU A 236 31.40 9.68 -37.30
N PHE A 237 31.17 9.14 -36.11
CA PHE A 237 30.39 9.80 -35.08
C PHE A 237 31.24 9.99 -33.83
N ILE A 238 31.13 11.16 -33.20
CA ILE A 238 31.57 11.35 -31.82
C ILE A 238 30.31 11.44 -30.98
N LYS A 239 30.14 10.49 -30.06
CA LYS A 239 29.03 10.46 -29.11
C LYS A 239 29.53 10.82 -27.73
N VAL A 240 28.95 11.85 -27.13
CA VAL A 240 29.18 12.22 -25.74
C VAL A 240 27.94 11.86 -24.95
N HIS A 241 28.11 11.02 -23.93
CA HIS A 241 26.98 10.45 -23.20
C HIS A 241 27.30 10.27 -21.72
N PRO A 242 26.27 10.19 -20.85
CA PRO A 242 26.44 9.83 -19.46
C PRO A 242 27.07 8.44 -19.31
N ASN A 243 27.59 8.15 -18.13
CA ASN A 243 28.02 6.80 -17.80
C ASN A 243 26.79 5.90 -17.55
N PHE A 244 26.32 5.24 -18.60
CA PHE A 244 25.14 4.38 -18.56
C PHE A 244 25.30 3.19 -17.61
N ASP A 245 26.52 2.65 -17.46
CA ASP A 245 26.79 1.56 -16.53
C ASP A 245 26.58 2.02 -15.08
N THR A 246 27.06 3.22 -14.75
CA THR A 246 26.85 3.84 -13.43
C THR A 246 25.37 4.09 -13.17
N PHE A 247 24.64 4.61 -14.17
CA PHE A 247 23.19 4.80 -14.08
C PHE A 247 22.45 3.47 -13.81
N TYR A 248 22.77 2.42 -14.56
CA TYR A 248 22.18 1.09 -14.35
C TYR A 248 22.50 0.55 -12.96
N LEU A 249 23.74 0.70 -12.49
CA LEU A 249 24.14 0.25 -11.16
C LEU A 249 23.41 1.03 -10.05
N MET A 250 23.20 2.33 -10.21
CA MET A 250 22.43 3.16 -9.29
C MET A 250 20.98 2.67 -9.21
N VAL A 251 20.30 2.56 -10.35
CA VAL A 251 18.91 2.04 -10.41
C VAL A 251 18.83 0.64 -9.79
N ARG A 252 19.76 -0.25 -10.13
CA ARG A 252 19.78 -1.62 -9.59
C ARG A 252 19.99 -1.64 -8.07
N THR A 253 20.84 -0.78 -7.54
CA THR A 253 21.12 -0.70 -6.10
C THR A 253 19.90 -0.19 -5.36
N ASP A 254 19.29 0.89 -5.84
CA ASP A 254 18.06 1.45 -5.28
C ASP A 254 16.88 0.46 -5.32
N MET A 255 16.82 -0.38 -6.36
CA MET A 255 15.81 -1.43 -6.48
C MET A 255 16.07 -2.65 -5.58
N LYS A 256 17.31 -2.94 -5.19
CA LYS A 256 17.66 -4.13 -4.40
C LYS A 256 17.40 -3.99 -2.90
N HIS A 257 17.27 -2.78 -2.37
CA HIS A 257 16.90 -2.58 -0.98
C HIS A 257 15.42 -2.97 -0.77
N LYS A 258 15.23 -4.12 -0.11
CA LYS A 258 13.99 -4.68 0.44
C LYS A 258 13.79 -4.25 1.88
#